data_AF-A0A9E4MCY1-F1
#
_entry.id   AF-A0A9E4MCY1-F1
#
_cell.length_a   1.000
_cell.length_b   1.000
_cell.length_c   1.000
_cell.angle_alpha   90.00
_cell.angle_beta   90.00
_cell.angle_gamma   90.00
#
_symmetry.space_group_name_H-M   'P 1'
#
loop_
_entity.id
_entity.type
_entity.pdbx_description
1 polymer ?
#
loop_
_entity_poly.entity_id
_entity_poly.type
_entity_poly.pdbx_seq_one_letter_code
_entity_poly.pdbx_strand_id
1 'polypeptide(L)' 'MAVERFRSIEEMNAARVRTGSDDGFERFIRHCARYRSMAPRVRLRGVFKFRSLAEAQRARLSNRSAPVRSDQDAETIG' A
#
# COMPACT_ATOMS: atom_id res chain seq x y z
N MET A 1 -15.91 35.63 13.72
CA MET A 1 -15.03 34.55 14.21
C MET A 1 -15.86 33.29 14.29
N ALA A 2 -15.53 32.24 13.54
CA ALA A 2 -16.25 30.96 13.58
C ALA A 2 -15.74 30.15 14.78
N VAL A 3 -16.63 29.76 15.68
CA VAL A 3 -16.28 28.94 16.84
C VAL A 3 -16.17 27.48 16.37
N GLU A 4 -14.96 26.95 16.36
CA GLU A 4 -14.72 25.53 16.10
C GLU A 4 -15.16 24.72 17.33
N ARG A 5 -16.22 23.92 17.16
CA ARG A 5 -16.69 23.01 18.21
C ARG A 5 -15.95 21.68 18.08
N PHE A 6 -14.92 21.50 18.90
CA PHE A 6 -14.27 20.21 19.08
C PHE A 6 -15.14 19.31 19.95
N ARG A 7 -15.27 18.05 19.55
CA ARG A 7 -15.99 17.05 20.36
C ARG A 7 -15.17 16.72 21.59
N SER A 8 -15.83 16.49 22.72
CA SER A 8 -15.15 15.97 23.90
C SER A 8 -14.66 14.54 23.66
N ILE A 9 -13.67 14.09 24.44
CA ILE A 9 -13.17 12.70 24.35
C ILE A 9 -14.31 11.71 24.62
N GLU A 10 -15.21 12.05 25.54
CA GLU A 10 -16.39 11.26 25.89
C GLU A 10 -17.36 11.16 24.70
N GLU A 11 -17.64 12.28 24.02
CA GLU A 11 -18.47 12.31 22.81
C GLU A 11 -17.87 11.50 21.65
N MET A 12 -16.53 11.54 21.52
CA MET A 12 -15.82 10.76 20.52
C MET A 12 -15.89 9.26 20.82
N ASN A 13 -15.76 8.87 22.08
CA ASN A 13 -15.84 7.47 22.52
C ASN A 13 -17.29 6.92 22.48
N ALA A 14 -18.29 7.78 22.70
CA ALA A 14 -19.71 7.43 22.59
C ALA A 14 -20.17 7.25 21.14
N ALA A 15 -19.34 7.60 20.16
CA ALA A 15 -19.65 7.41 18.76
C ALA A 15 -19.89 5.92 18.48
N ARG A 16 -21.07 5.58 17.96
CA ARG A 16 -21.38 4.21 17.52
C ARG A 16 -20.36 3.78 16.48
N VAL A 17 -19.54 2.80 16.82
CA VAL A 17 -18.74 2.06 15.83
C VAL A 17 -19.74 1.37 14.92
N ARG A 18 -19.80 1.81 13.66
CA ARG A 18 -20.66 1.19 12.65
C ARG A 18 -20.03 -0.14 12.23
N THR A 19 -20.21 -1.19 13.04
CA THR A 19 -20.02 -2.57 12.59
C THR A 19 -21.30 -3.00 11.91
N GLY A 20 -21.35 -2.87 10.58
CA GLY A 20 -22.38 -3.57 9.81
C GLY A 20 -22.26 -5.07 10.06
N SER A 21 -23.38 -5.72 10.37
CA SER A 21 -23.48 -7.17 10.56
C SER A 21 -23.05 -7.97 9.34
N ASP A 22 -23.08 -7.34 8.17
CA ASP A 22 -22.70 -7.97 6.91
C ASP A 22 -21.18 -8.01 6.78
N ASP A 23 -20.70 -9.16 7.26
CA ASP A 23 -19.60 -9.91 6.67
C ASP A 23 -18.25 -9.21 6.66
N GLY A 24 -17.58 -9.30 7.81
CA GLY A 24 -16.16 -9.00 7.92
C GLY A 24 -15.31 -9.75 6.90
N PHE A 25 -15.77 -10.93 6.46
CA PHE A 25 -15.12 -11.72 5.42
C PHE A 25 -15.23 -11.06 4.04
N GLU A 26 -16.40 -10.57 3.63
CA GLU A 26 -16.64 -9.88 2.37
C GLU A 26 -15.85 -8.56 2.31
N ARG A 27 -15.71 -7.89 3.46
CA ARG A 27 -14.80 -6.74 3.60
C ARG A 27 -13.34 -7.15 3.40
N PHE A 28 -12.92 -8.27 3.98
CA PHE A 28 -11.58 -8.82 3.81
C PHE A 28 -11.31 -9.20 2.33
N ILE A 29 -12.23 -9.88 1.66
CA ILE A 29 -12.11 -10.25 0.25
C ILE A 29 -11.99 -9.01 -0.64
N ARG A 30 -12.84 -7.99 -0.44
CA ARG A 30 -12.74 -6.71 -1.16
C ARG A 30 -11.39 -6.03 -0.93
N HIS A 31 -10.89 -6.07 0.30
CA HIS A 31 -9.57 -5.53 0.62
C HIS A 31 -8.44 -6.28 -0.11
N CYS A 32 -8.46 -7.61 -0.11
CA CYS A 32 -7.48 -8.43 -0.83
C CYS A 32 -7.54 -8.20 -2.34
N ALA A 33 -8.74 -8.12 -2.92
CA ALA A 33 -8.93 -7.84 -4.34
C ALA A 33 -8.35 -6.47 -4.72
N ARG A 34 -8.62 -5.44 -3.91
CA ARG A 34 -8.07 -4.09 -4.08
C ARG A 34 -6.55 -4.09 -3.94
N TYR A 35 -6.00 -4.76 -2.93
CA TYR A 35 -4.55 -4.84 -2.76
C TYR A 35 -3.88 -5.54 -3.96
N ARG A 36 -4.49 -6.60 -4.48
CA ARG A 36 -3.99 -7.33 -5.66
C ARG A 36 -4.06 -6.50 -6.94
N SER A 37 -5.05 -5.62 -7.10
CA SER A 37 -5.12 -4.75 -8.29
C SER A 37 -4.06 -3.64 -8.25
N MET A 38 -3.70 -3.15 -7.07
CA MET A 38 -2.68 -2.13 -6.86
C MET A 38 -1.26 -2.71 -6.82
N ALA A 39 -1.10 -3.96 -6.42
CA ALA A 39 0.21 -4.58 -6.28
C ALA A 39 0.93 -4.69 -7.65
N PRO A 40 2.23 -4.33 -7.73
CA PRO A 40 3.02 -4.56 -8.92
C PRO A 40 2.99 -6.04 -9.33
N ARG A 41 2.52 -6.30 -10.56
CA ARG A 41 2.48 -7.66 -11.14
C ARG A 41 3.87 -8.24 -11.41
N VAL A 42 4.87 -7.36 -11.55
CA VAL A 42 6.25 -7.75 -11.79
C VAL A 42 6.91 -8.04 -10.43
N ARG A 43 6.75 -9.28 -9.96
CA ARG A 43 7.61 -9.81 -8.91
C ARG A 43 8.66 -10.70 -9.58
N LEU A 44 9.87 -10.18 -9.78
CA LEU A 44 11.04 -11.02 -10.01
C LEU A 44 11.45 -11.66 -8.68
N ARG A 45 10.56 -12.50 -8.13
CA ARG A 45 10.83 -13.29 -6.93
C ARG A 45 11.08 -14.72 -7.38
N GLY A 46 12.34 -15.06 -7.53
CA GLY A 46 12.83 -16.37 -7.89
C GLY A 46 14.31 -16.51 -7.54
N VAL A 47 14.78 -17.75 -7.40
CA VAL A 47 16.21 -18.05 -7.29
C VAL A 47 16.74 -18.21 -8.71
N PHE A 48 17.64 -17.33 -9.12
CA PHE A 48 18.27 -17.37 -10.42
C PHE A 48 19.64 -18.06 -10.32
N LYS A 49 19.89 -19.02 -11.21
CA LYS A 49 21.21 -19.65 -11.34
C LYS A 49 22.00 -18.89 -12.41
N PHE A 50 23.12 -18.30 -12.00
CA PHE A 50 24.05 -17.61 -12.89
C PHE A 50 25.28 -18.49 -13.15
N ARG A 51 25.94 -18.28 -14.28
CA ARG A 51 27.19 -18.99 -14.62
C ARG A 51 28.39 -18.37 -13.91
N SER A 52 28.29 -17.10 -13.51
CA SER A 52 29.36 -16.37 -12.80
C SER A 52 28.82 -15.28 -11.86
N LEU A 53 29.67 -14.81 -10.94
CA LEU A 53 29.33 -13.71 -10.02
C LEU A 53 29.15 -12.37 -10.74
N ALA A 54 29.97 -12.08 -11.76
CA ALA A 54 29.87 -10.85 -12.55
C ALA A 54 28.53 -10.75 -13.30
N GLU A 55 28.02 -11.88 -13.78
CA GLU A 55 26.69 -11.97 -14.40
C GLU A 55 25.57 -11.62 -13.41
N ALA A 56 25.64 -12.17 -12.19
CA ALA A 56 24.68 -11.87 -11.13
C ALA A 56 24.68 -10.38 -10.75
N GLN A 57 25.85 -9.75 -10.69
CA GLN A 57 25.99 -8.32 -10.39
C GLN A 57 25.38 -7.44 -11.49
N ARG A 58 25.63 -7.75 -12.77
CA ARG A 58 25.01 -7.02 -13.90
C ARG A 58 23.49 -7.13 -13.89
N ALA A 59 22.95 -8.33 -13.63
CA ALA A 59 21.52 -8.55 -13.55
C ALA A 59 20.86 -7.70 -12.45
N ARG A 60 21.51 -7.58 -11.27
CA ARG A 60 21.03 -6.71 -10.18
C ARG A 60 20.97 -5.24 -10.56
N LEU A 61 21.98 -4.75 -11.28
CA LEU A 61 22.04 -3.35 -11.73
C LEU A 61 20.97 -3.05 -12.79
N SER A 62 20.75 -3.98 -13.72
CA SER A 62 19.71 -3.85 -14.76
C SER A 62 18.28 -3.86 -14.21
N ASN A 63 18.05 -4.59 -13.11
CA ASN A 63 16.74 -4.75 -12.48
C ASN A 63 16.39 -3.63 -11.48
N ARG A 64 17.30 -2.65 -11.27
CA ARG A 64 17.10 -1.53 -10.35
C ARG A 64 16.28 -0.39 -10.99
N SER A 65 15.82 -0.55 -12.23
CA SER A 65 15.14 0.47 -13.04
C SER A 65 13.62 0.47 -12.93
N ALA A 66 12.99 -0.42 -12.15
CA ALA A 66 11.60 -0.19 -11.75
C ALA A 66 11.61 0.83 -10.60
N PRO A 67 11.12 2.07 -10.80
CA PRO A 67 11.02 3.02 -9.71
C PRO A 67 10.05 2.42 -8.69
N VAL A 68 10.55 2.21 -7.47
CA VAL A 68 9.68 2.22 -6.30
C VAL A 68 9.10 3.62 -6.30
N ARG A 69 7.84 3.77 -6.72
CA ARG A 69 7.10 5.03 -6.49
C ARG A 69 7.08 5.22 -4.98
N SER A 70 8.00 6.04 -4.47
CA SER A 70 7.92 6.61 -3.14
C SER A 70 6.74 7.56 -3.15
N ASP A 71 5.85 7.44 -2.16
CA ASP A 71 4.70 8.35 -1.97
C ASP A 71 5.11 9.82 -1.71
N GLN A 72 6.39 10.16 -1.85
CA GLN A 72 6.94 11.51 -1.68
C GLN A 72 6.89 12.37 -2.95
N ASP A 73 6.53 11.82 -4.12
CA ASP A 73 6.47 12.59 -5.39
C ASP A 73 5.06 13.14 -5.68
N ALA A 74 4.13 13.10 -4.71
CA ALA A 74 2.74 13.53 -4.89
C ALA A 74 2.52 15.04 -4.69
N GLU A 75 3.50 15.78 -4.19
CA GLU A 75 3.43 17.24 -4.04
C GLU A 75 4.31 17.93 -5.08
N THR A 76 3.82 18.05 -6.31
CA THR A 76 4.04 19.19 -7.23
C THR A 76 3.31 18.88 -8.53
N ILE A 77 1.98 19.07 -8.55
CA ILE A 77 1.25 19.40 -9.77
C ILE A 77 0.25 20.50 -9.41
N GLY A 78 0.56 21.72 -9.86
CA GLY A 78 -0.38 22.80 -10.19
C GLY A 78 -1.10 23.47 -9.04
#